data_AF-A0A1B6CKY7-F1
#
_entry.id   AF-A0A1B6CKY7-F1
#
_cell.length_a   1.000
_cell.length_b   1.000
_cell.length_c   1.000
_cell.angle_alpha   90.00
_cell.angle_beta   90.00
_cell.angle_gamma   90.00
#
_symmetry.space_group_name_H-M   'P 1'
#
loop_
_entity.id
_entity.type
_entity.pdbx_description
1 polymer ?
#
loop_
_entity_poly.entity_id
_entity_poly.type
_entity_poly.pdbx_seq_one_letter_code
_entity_poly.pdbx_strand_id
1 'polypeptide(L)'
;MQSNGYTPINDIFELLSSFSQRPIVEEVFDNAADGHQVLRLASWNLHSMNEEKSDNPGVREVICRTLLENRFSLVAVQEVESIAALEKLILELNYPKLRKVVEWRGKCHHWKYGTLASLSDSQKIGCAFIYDSQSGLNIEDIKMLPHEDNLVSSLAKFTIGASTVTILNIHYTKEGKIQEYIKLIQNMKPDIILGDFTKLQDTELELEDFTRIFSKPTFTNSINSNVVQFRDNIFLNKCVLSKYSGISGVVRQGLEHLAIPRGWSWGGPASEHCPIWCELYV
;
A
#
# COMPACT_ATOMS: atom_id res chain seq x y z
N MET A 1 -51.54 -10.35 4.12
CA MET A 1 -50.53 -11.23 3.46
C MET A 1 -49.19 -10.57 3.63
N GLN A 2 -48.25 -11.27 4.25
CA GLN A 2 -46.91 -10.77 4.58
C GLN A 2 -46.11 -10.53 3.29
N SER A 3 -45.55 -9.33 3.13
CA SER A 3 -44.54 -9.05 2.10
C SER A 3 -43.24 -9.71 2.54
N ASN A 4 -42.86 -10.80 1.87
CA ASN A 4 -41.54 -11.42 2.04
C ASN A 4 -40.47 -10.41 1.58
N GLY A 5 -39.85 -9.73 2.54
CA GLY A 5 -38.77 -8.76 2.34
C GLY A 5 -37.46 -9.43 1.98
N TYR A 6 -37.40 -10.06 0.81
CA TYR A 6 -36.12 -10.40 0.18
C TYR A 6 -35.57 -9.14 -0.48
N THR A 7 -34.76 -8.39 0.27
CA THR A 7 -33.86 -7.40 -0.30
C THR A 7 -32.69 -8.19 -0.92
N PRO A 8 -32.46 -8.12 -2.25
CA PRO A 8 -31.30 -8.73 -2.88
C PRO A 8 -30.00 -8.42 -2.11
N ILE A 9 -29.07 -9.37 -2.01
CA ILE A 9 -27.79 -9.17 -1.31
C ILE A 9 -27.05 -7.93 -1.84
N ASN A 10 -27.18 -7.64 -3.14
CA ASN A 10 -26.63 -6.43 -3.75
C ASN A 10 -27.21 -5.15 -3.14
N ASP A 11 -28.51 -5.12 -2.84
CA ASP A 11 -29.17 -3.93 -2.29
C ASP A 11 -28.71 -3.65 -0.84
N ILE A 12 -28.37 -4.69 -0.07
CA ILE A 12 -27.77 -4.52 1.27
C ILE A 12 -26.36 -3.97 1.16
N PHE A 13 -25.53 -4.54 0.28
CA PHE A 13 -24.17 -4.03 0.08
C PHE A 13 -24.18 -2.57 -0.37
N GLU A 14 -25.02 -2.24 -1.36
CA GLU A 14 -25.20 -0.87 -1.86
C GLU A 14 -25.57 0.10 -0.73
N LEU A 15 -26.44 -0.32 0.17
CA LEU A 15 -26.80 0.46 1.35
C LEU A 15 -25.57 0.68 2.25
N LEU A 16 -24.87 -0.39 2.63
CA LEU A 16 -23.68 -0.30 3.50
C LEU A 16 -22.57 0.55 2.88
N SER A 17 -22.36 0.44 1.56
CA SER A 17 -21.42 1.26 0.81
C SER A 17 -21.83 2.74 0.83
N SER A 18 -23.13 3.04 0.62
CA SER A 18 -23.62 4.42 0.65
C SER A 18 -23.40 5.13 2.00
N PHE A 19 -23.47 4.38 3.11
CA PHE A 19 -23.24 4.89 4.47
C PHE A 19 -21.79 4.78 4.96
N SER A 20 -20.91 4.13 4.20
CA SER A 20 -19.48 4.07 4.53
C SER A 20 -18.82 5.39 4.16
N GLN A 21 -18.29 6.08 5.17
CA GLN A 21 -17.71 7.41 5.00
C GLN A 21 -16.41 7.35 4.19
N ARG A 22 -16.28 8.27 3.24
CA ARG A 22 -15.04 8.53 2.49
C ARG A 22 -14.59 9.96 2.76
N PRO A 23 -13.28 10.26 2.73
CA PRO A 23 -12.80 11.62 2.85
C PRO A 23 -13.32 12.49 1.70
N ILE A 24 -13.49 13.77 1.99
CA ILE A 24 -13.67 14.77 0.93
C ILE A 24 -12.27 15.04 0.36
N VAL A 25 -12.10 14.78 -0.94
CA VAL A 25 -10.84 15.06 -1.63
C VAL A 25 -10.80 16.55 -1.97
N GLU A 26 -10.12 17.34 -1.13
CA GLU A 26 -10.03 18.81 -1.26
C GLU A 26 -8.97 19.24 -2.29
N GLU A 27 -7.90 18.47 -2.46
CA GLU A 27 -6.82 18.79 -3.40
C GLU A 27 -7.10 18.27 -4.82
N VAL A 28 -7.02 19.16 -5.81
CA VAL A 28 -6.86 18.78 -7.22
C VAL A 28 -5.38 18.52 -7.47
N PHE A 29 -4.86 17.40 -7.00
CA PHE A 29 -3.51 16.97 -7.35
C PHE A 29 -3.50 16.55 -8.83
N ASP A 30 -2.74 17.27 -9.65
CA ASP A 30 -2.65 17.10 -11.10
C ASP A 30 -1.37 16.38 -11.56
N ASN A 31 -0.64 15.77 -10.61
CA ASN A 31 0.69 15.20 -10.76
C ASN A 31 1.77 16.27 -11.08
N ALA A 32 1.55 17.53 -10.68
CA ALA A 32 2.55 18.57 -10.74
C ALA A 32 2.70 19.30 -9.39
N ALA A 33 3.95 19.61 -9.02
CA ALA A 33 4.28 20.50 -7.91
C ALA A 33 5.36 21.47 -8.40
N ASP A 34 5.18 22.76 -8.13
CA ASP A 34 6.10 23.83 -8.57
C ASP A 34 6.46 23.76 -10.08
N GLY A 35 5.49 23.36 -10.92
CA GLY A 35 5.67 23.22 -12.37
C GLY A 35 6.45 21.97 -12.82
N HIS A 36 6.84 21.11 -11.90
CA HIS A 36 7.55 19.85 -12.17
C HIS A 36 6.61 18.65 -12.00
N GLN A 37 6.84 17.60 -12.78
CA GLN A 37 6.09 16.36 -12.63
C GLN A 37 6.45 15.68 -11.31
N VAL A 38 5.44 15.22 -10.59
CA VAL A 38 5.59 14.51 -9.32
C VAL A 38 4.82 13.20 -9.30
N LEU A 39 5.33 12.24 -8.54
CA LEU A 39 4.67 10.97 -8.24
C LEU A 39 4.49 10.81 -6.74
N ARG A 40 3.35 10.25 -6.34
CA ARG A 40 3.12 9.84 -4.96
C ARG A 40 3.44 8.36 -4.82
N LEU A 41 4.47 8.08 -4.01
CA LEU A 41 4.89 6.75 -3.64
C LEU A 41 4.33 6.41 -2.26
N ALA A 42 3.70 5.25 -2.13
CA ALA A 42 3.11 4.79 -0.88
C ALA A 42 3.61 3.40 -0.46
N SER A 43 3.50 3.13 0.83
CA SER A 43 3.64 1.81 1.43
C SER A 43 2.40 1.48 2.25
N TRP A 44 1.90 0.25 2.16
CA TRP A 44 0.75 -0.20 2.93
C TRP A 44 0.77 -1.71 3.20
N ASN A 45 0.93 -2.09 4.48
CA ASN A 45 0.69 -3.47 4.88
C ASN A 45 -0.82 -3.76 4.81
N LEU A 46 -1.21 -4.75 4.00
CA LEU A 46 -2.61 -5.09 3.78
C LEU A 46 -3.14 -6.14 4.77
N HIS A 47 -2.36 -6.56 5.76
CA HIS A 47 -2.71 -7.49 6.84
C HIS A 47 -3.39 -8.77 6.33
N SER A 48 -2.59 -9.76 5.93
CA SER A 48 -3.02 -11.01 5.28
C SER A 48 -4.00 -10.82 4.11
N MET A 49 -3.55 -10.18 3.03
CA MET A 49 -4.34 -10.01 1.80
C MET A 49 -4.42 -11.32 1.02
N ASN A 50 -5.40 -12.15 1.39
CA ASN A 50 -5.73 -13.43 0.75
C ASN A 50 -7.03 -13.34 -0.07
N GLU A 51 -7.44 -14.46 -0.66
CA GLU A 51 -8.61 -14.51 -1.54
C GLU A 51 -9.92 -14.23 -0.80
N GLU A 52 -10.13 -14.84 0.36
CA GLU A 52 -11.34 -14.62 1.17
C GLU A 52 -11.48 -13.13 1.54
N LYS A 53 -10.39 -12.52 2.01
CA LYS A 53 -10.36 -11.09 2.32
C LYS A 53 -10.66 -10.24 1.09
N SER A 54 -10.09 -10.60 -0.07
CA SER A 54 -10.34 -9.92 -1.34
C SER A 54 -11.75 -10.13 -1.87
N ASP A 55 -12.47 -11.17 -1.45
CA ASP A 55 -13.85 -11.43 -1.86
C ASP A 55 -14.85 -10.51 -1.18
N ASN A 56 -14.49 -9.94 -0.03
CA ASN A 56 -15.27 -8.90 0.61
C ASN A 56 -15.25 -7.61 -0.27
N PRO A 57 -16.41 -7.19 -0.83
CA PRO A 57 -16.47 -6.00 -1.67
C PRO A 57 -16.13 -4.71 -0.91
N GLY A 58 -16.40 -4.64 0.40
CA GLY A 58 -16.03 -3.49 1.21
C GLY A 58 -14.52 -3.33 1.35
N VAL A 59 -13.76 -4.43 1.45
CA VAL A 59 -12.29 -4.40 1.45
C VAL A 59 -11.76 -3.86 0.13
N ARG A 60 -12.25 -4.38 -1.00
CA ARG A 60 -11.84 -3.90 -2.33
C ARG A 60 -12.19 -2.43 -2.52
N GLU A 61 -13.40 -2.01 -2.14
CA GLU A 61 -13.83 -0.62 -2.24
C GLU A 61 -12.92 0.31 -1.44
N VAL A 62 -12.59 -0.04 -0.19
CA VAL A 62 -11.68 0.75 0.64
C VAL A 62 -10.31 0.86 0.02
N ILE A 63 -9.71 -0.25 -0.39
CA ILE A 63 -8.36 -0.24 -0.97
C ILE A 63 -8.34 0.58 -2.25
N CYS A 64 -9.23 0.30 -3.20
CA CYS A 64 -9.27 0.97 -4.49
C CYS A 64 -9.53 2.48 -4.33
N ARG A 65 -10.51 2.85 -3.50
CA ARG A 65 -10.80 4.26 -3.22
C ARG A 65 -9.65 4.97 -2.54
N THR A 66 -8.93 4.30 -1.63
CA THR A 66 -7.78 4.90 -0.95
C THR A 66 -6.65 5.21 -1.94
N LEU A 67 -6.36 4.29 -2.86
CA LEU A 67 -5.38 4.50 -3.93
C LEU A 67 -5.76 5.68 -4.82
N LEU A 68 -7.02 5.75 -5.25
CA LEU A 68 -7.54 6.77 -6.14
C LEU A 68 -7.61 8.15 -5.47
N GLU A 69 -8.19 8.23 -4.26
CA GLU A 69 -8.39 9.48 -3.51
C GLU A 69 -7.08 10.16 -3.15
N ASN A 70 -6.05 9.39 -2.81
CA ASN A 70 -4.74 9.92 -2.46
C ASN A 70 -3.81 10.09 -3.66
N ARG A 71 -4.25 9.71 -4.87
CA ARG A 71 -3.51 9.83 -6.13
C ARG A 71 -2.15 9.13 -6.09
N PHE A 72 -2.11 7.95 -5.50
CA PHE A 72 -0.88 7.18 -5.51
C PHE A 72 -0.54 6.73 -6.92
N SER A 73 0.71 6.94 -7.32
CA SER A 73 1.24 6.45 -8.59
C SER A 73 1.80 5.05 -8.43
N LEU A 74 2.36 4.75 -7.25
CA LEU A 74 2.92 3.46 -6.88
C LEU A 74 2.62 3.19 -5.42
N VAL A 75 2.18 1.97 -5.10
CA VAL A 75 1.99 1.47 -3.76
C VAL A 75 2.74 0.16 -3.62
N ALA A 76 3.68 0.11 -2.69
CA ALA A 76 4.27 -1.13 -2.23
C ALA A 76 3.39 -1.72 -1.12
N VAL A 77 2.96 -2.96 -1.31
CA VAL A 77 2.05 -3.64 -0.39
C VAL A 77 2.75 -4.82 0.28
N GLN A 78 2.46 -5.00 1.57
CA GLN A 78 2.97 -6.09 2.39
C GLN A 78 1.83 -7.03 2.82
N GLU A 79 2.21 -8.21 3.30
CA GLU A 79 1.33 -9.32 3.68
C GLU A 79 0.36 -9.77 2.58
N VAL A 80 0.84 -9.80 1.34
CA VAL A 80 0.07 -10.39 0.25
C VAL A 80 0.19 -11.91 0.29
N GLU A 81 -0.92 -12.62 0.26
CA GLU A 81 -0.94 -14.09 0.36
C GLU A 81 -1.39 -14.77 -0.93
N SER A 82 -2.12 -14.07 -1.82
CA SER A 82 -2.61 -14.63 -3.08
C SER A 82 -2.49 -13.66 -4.27
N ILE A 83 -2.11 -14.18 -5.43
CA ILE A 83 -2.10 -13.44 -6.70
C ILE A 83 -3.53 -13.07 -7.09
N ALA A 84 -4.49 -13.99 -6.91
CA ALA A 84 -5.89 -13.74 -7.24
C ALA A 84 -6.48 -12.59 -6.42
N ALA A 85 -6.00 -12.38 -5.19
CA ALA A 85 -6.38 -11.21 -4.39
C ALA A 85 -5.92 -9.90 -5.03
N LEU A 86 -4.68 -9.84 -5.53
CA LEU A 86 -4.16 -8.68 -6.28
C LEU A 86 -4.93 -8.48 -7.59
N GLU A 87 -5.19 -9.54 -8.34
CA GLU A 87 -5.92 -9.48 -9.60
C GLU A 87 -7.32 -8.88 -9.42
N LYS A 88 -8.03 -9.25 -8.34
CA LYS A 88 -9.34 -8.66 -8.01
C LYS A 88 -9.25 -7.15 -7.74
N LEU A 89 -8.20 -6.68 -7.06
CA LEU A 89 -7.98 -5.24 -6.83
C LEU A 89 -7.69 -4.50 -8.13
N ILE A 90 -6.82 -5.06 -8.98
CA ILE A 90 -6.45 -4.47 -10.26
C ILE A 90 -7.63 -4.46 -11.24
N LEU A 91 -8.45 -5.52 -11.23
CA LEU A 91 -9.67 -5.59 -12.02
C LEU A 91 -10.66 -4.50 -11.59
N GLU A 92 -10.87 -4.31 -10.29
CA GLU A 92 -11.77 -3.26 -9.77
C GLU A 92 -11.24 -1.85 -10.08
N LEU A 93 -9.93 -1.63 -9.98
CA LEU A 93 -9.31 -0.34 -10.31
C LEU A 93 -9.44 0.03 -11.80
N ASN A 94 -9.31 -0.96 -12.69
CA ASN A 94 -9.34 -0.74 -14.14
C ASN A 94 -10.75 -0.83 -14.75
N TYR A 95 -11.63 -1.63 -14.15
CA TYR A 95 -12.99 -1.91 -14.61
C TYR A 95 -13.96 -1.86 -13.42
N PRO A 96 -14.20 -0.66 -12.86
CA PRO A 96 -14.91 -0.51 -11.60
C PRO A 96 -16.34 -1.01 -11.69
N LYS A 97 -16.75 -1.75 -10.67
CA LYS A 97 -18.11 -2.28 -10.50
C LYS A 97 -18.70 -1.93 -9.15
N LEU A 98 -17.86 -1.70 -8.15
CA LEU A 98 -18.29 -1.31 -6.81
C LEU A 98 -18.69 0.16 -6.81
N ARG A 99 -19.83 0.44 -6.18
CA ARG A 99 -20.49 1.74 -6.23
C ARG A 99 -19.55 2.91 -6.01
N LYS A 100 -18.79 2.94 -4.91
CA LYS A 100 -17.92 4.08 -4.64
C LYS A 100 -16.80 4.16 -5.66
N VAL A 101 -16.24 3.04 -6.11
CA VAL A 101 -15.16 3.07 -7.10
C VAL A 101 -15.68 3.64 -8.44
N VAL A 102 -16.89 3.27 -8.86
CA VAL A 102 -17.58 3.83 -10.04
C VAL A 102 -17.88 5.33 -9.88
N GLU A 103 -18.28 5.76 -8.68
CA GLU A 103 -18.56 7.18 -8.39
C GLU A 103 -17.30 8.07 -8.44
N TRP A 104 -16.10 7.49 -8.50
CA TRP A 104 -14.86 8.26 -8.62
C TRP A 104 -14.75 8.95 -9.98
N ARG A 105 -14.67 10.29 -9.96
CA ARG A 105 -14.60 11.13 -11.18
C ARG A 105 -13.18 11.58 -11.53
N GLY A 106 -12.17 11.07 -10.83
CA GLY A 106 -10.79 11.41 -11.12
C GLY A 106 -10.32 10.84 -12.47
N LYS A 107 -9.08 11.18 -12.87
CA LYS A 107 -8.45 10.57 -14.06
C LYS A 107 -8.57 9.04 -13.98
N CYS A 108 -8.97 8.42 -15.09
CA CYS A 108 -8.84 6.98 -15.27
C CYS A 108 -7.34 6.66 -15.36
N HIS A 109 -6.93 5.57 -14.72
CA HIS A 109 -5.55 5.11 -14.64
C HIS A 109 -5.46 3.72 -15.28
N HIS A 110 -4.25 3.24 -15.59
CA HIS A 110 -4.03 1.86 -16.02
C HIS A 110 -3.15 1.16 -14.98
N TRP A 111 -3.84 0.58 -14.00
CA TRP A 111 -3.22 -0.09 -12.87
C TRP A 111 -2.69 -1.45 -13.25
N LYS A 112 -1.49 -1.75 -12.78
CA LYS A 112 -0.82 -3.04 -12.89
C LYS A 112 -0.31 -3.44 -11.51
N TYR A 113 0.07 -4.71 -11.38
CA TYR A 113 0.79 -5.19 -10.21
C TYR A 113 2.11 -5.84 -10.64
N GLY A 114 3.05 -5.89 -9.70
CA GLY A 114 4.32 -6.58 -9.84
C GLY A 114 4.60 -7.40 -8.60
N THR A 115 4.89 -8.68 -8.80
CA THR A 115 5.30 -9.61 -7.75
C THR A 115 6.17 -10.69 -8.38
N LEU A 116 6.96 -11.38 -7.55
CA LEU A 116 7.50 -12.66 -7.95
C LEU A 116 6.38 -13.70 -7.90
N ALA A 117 6.22 -14.44 -9.00
CA ALA A 117 5.37 -15.62 -9.00
C ALA A 117 5.97 -16.63 -8.01
N SER A 118 5.19 -17.09 -7.04
CA SER A 118 5.62 -18.18 -6.18
C SER A 118 5.85 -19.42 -7.04
N LEU A 119 7.02 -20.06 -6.91
CA LEU A 119 7.33 -21.32 -7.59
C LEU A 119 6.57 -22.52 -6.99
N SER A 120 5.80 -22.30 -5.92
CA SER A 120 4.93 -23.32 -5.30
C SER A 120 3.58 -22.73 -4.86
N ASP A 121 2.50 -23.48 -5.06
CA ASP A 121 1.14 -23.08 -4.63
C ASP A 121 1.02 -22.83 -3.11
N SER A 122 2.01 -23.26 -2.32
CA SER A 122 2.03 -23.11 -0.86
C SER A 122 2.74 -21.85 -0.34
N GLN A 123 3.48 -21.10 -1.17
CA GLN A 123 4.26 -19.96 -0.70
C GLN A 123 3.48 -18.64 -0.82
N LYS A 124 3.31 -17.96 0.31
CA LYS A 124 2.78 -16.60 0.37
C LYS A 124 3.70 -15.65 -0.40
N ILE A 125 3.13 -14.69 -1.12
CA ILE A 125 3.86 -13.67 -1.88
C ILE A 125 4.69 -12.77 -0.94
N GLY A 126 4.08 -12.36 0.17
CA GLY A 126 4.64 -11.47 1.17
C GLY A 126 4.68 -10.01 0.73
N CYS A 127 5.42 -9.66 -0.33
CA CYS A 127 5.57 -8.29 -0.81
C CYS A 127 5.22 -8.17 -2.30
N ALA A 128 4.44 -7.15 -2.66
CA ALA A 128 4.11 -6.84 -4.05
C ALA A 128 4.07 -5.32 -4.29
N PHE A 129 3.92 -4.92 -5.54
CA PHE A 129 3.75 -3.54 -5.96
C PHE A 129 2.46 -3.40 -6.76
N ILE A 130 1.72 -2.32 -6.56
CA ILE A 130 0.57 -1.88 -7.35
C ILE A 130 0.91 -0.51 -7.91
N TYR A 131 0.80 -0.30 -9.21
CA TYR A 131 1.24 0.95 -9.84
C TYR A 131 0.39 1.35 -11.04
N ASP A 132 0.27 2.64 -11.28
CA ASP A 132 -0.35 3.20 -12.46
C ASP A 132 0.67 3.38 -13.58
N SER A 133 0.55 2.56 -14.63
CA SER A 133 1.46 2.64 -15.78
C SER A 133 1.26 3.89 -16.64
N GLN A 134 0.11 4.58 -16.54
CA GLN A 134 -0.09 5.86 -17.22
C GLN A 134 0.70 7.00 -16.56
N SER A 135 1.16 6.81 -15.32
CA SER A 135 2.09 7.73 -14.65
C SER A 135 3.54 7.57 -15.14
N GLY A 136 3.77 6.82 -16.23
CA GLY A 136 5.10 6.60 -16.81
C GLY A 136 5.92 5.54 -16.08
N LEU A 137 5.31 4.82 -15.13
CA LEU A 137 5.93 3.76 -14.34
C LEU A 137 5.85 2.42 -15.07
N ASN A 138 6.98 1.74 -15.22
CA ASN A 138 7.00 0.33 -15.61
C ASN A 138 8.02 -0.44 -14.79
N ILE A 139 7.67 -1.66 -14.40
CA ILE A 139 8.59 -2.58 -13.75
C ILE A 139 9.47 -3.24 -14.81
N GLU A 140 10.79 -3.12 -14.65
CA GLU A 140 11.76 -3.85 -15.47
C GLU A 140 12.09 -5.22 -14.88
N ASP A 141 12.23 -5.28 -13.55
CA ASP A 141 12.74 -6.46 -12.85
C ASP A 141 12.26 -6.47 -11.40
N ILE A 142 12.05 -7.65 -10.83
CA ILE A 142 11.72 -7.86 -9.41
C ILE A 142 12.51 -9.06 -8.90
N LYS A 143 13.21 -8.89 -7.77
CA LYS A 143 14.00 -9.93 -7.12
C LYS A 143 13.60 -10.09 -5.66
N MET A 144 13.52 -11.33 -5.19
CA MET A 144 13.41 -11.62 -3.77
C MET A 144 14.81 -11.53 -3.20
N LEU A 145 14.96 -10.83 -2.08
CA LEU A 145 16.21 -10.93 -1.33
C LEU A 145 16.18 -12.19 -0.47
N PRO A 146 17.34 -12.71 -0.06
CA PRO A 146 17.40 -13.92 0.77
C PRO A 146 16.41 -13.83 1.92
N HIS A 147 15.49 -14.79 1.97
CA HIS A 147 14.48 -14.85 3.02
C HIS A 147 15.18 -15.18 4.35
N GLU A 148 15.08 -14.28 5.32
CA GLU A 148 15.41 -14.58 6.70
C GLU A 148 14.12 -14.97 7.43
N ASP A 149 14.18 -15.83 8.45
CA ASP A 149 12.98 -16.35 9.15
C ASP A 149 12.04 -15.27 9.73
N ASN A 150 12.54 -14.03 9.83
CA ASN A 150 11.92 -12.85 10.39
C ASN A 150 11.60 -11.76 9.33
N LEU A 151 11.84 -12.01 8.04
CA LEU A 151 11.83 -10.95 7.03
C LEU A 151 11.41 -11.43 5.65
N VAL A 152 10.44 -10.73 5.06
CA VAL A 152 10.10 -10.87 3.64
C VAL A 152 10.42 -9.56 2.94
N SER A 153 11.08 -9.64 1.78
CA SER A 153 11.39 -8.44 1.00
C SER A 153 11.49 -8.70 -0.49
N SER A 154 11.21 -7.65 -1.26
CA SER A 154 11.33 -7.65 -2.72
C SER A 154 11.98 -6.35 -3.19
N LEU A 155 13.01 -6.46 -4.01
CA LEU A 155 13.63 -5.34 -4.71
C LEU A 155 13.05 -5.27 -6.12
N ALA A 156 12.40 -4.17 -6.45
CA ALA A 156 11.92 -3.91 -7.80
C ALA A 156 12.70 -2.77 -8.45
N LYS A 157 13.00 -2.92 -9.74
CA LYS A 157 13.55 -1.86 -10.59
C LYS A 157 12.44 -1.30 -11.46
N PHE A 158 12.16 -0.01 -11.31
CA PHE A 158 11.18 0.71 -12.10
C PHE A 158 11.87 1.64 -13.08
N THR A 159 11.29 1.79 -14.27
CA THR A 159 11.54 2.93 -15.16
C THR A 159 10.51 4.02 -14.90
N ILE A 160 10.99 5.27 -14.91
CA ILE A 160 10.19 6.47 -14.82
C ILE A 160 10.72 7.45 -15.87
N GLY A 161 10.01 7.59 -16.99
CA GLY A 161 10.51 8.34 -18.14
C GLY A 161 11.81 7.75 -18.67
N ALA A 162 12.91 8.52 -18.63
CA ALA A 162 14.24 8.10 -19.06
C ALA A 162 15.15 7.62 -17.90
N SER A 163 14.65 7.63 -16.66
CA SER A 163 15.41 7.27 -15.46
C SER A 163 14.94 5.94 -14.89
N THR A 164 15.78 5.31 -14.07
CA THR A 164 15.44 4.10 -13.33
C THR A 164 15.55 4.33 -11.84
N VAL A 165 14.64 3.74 -11.07
CA VAL A 165 14.66 3.76 -9.61
C VAL A 165 14.53 2.34 -9.07
N THR A 166 15.27 2.04 -8.01
CA THR A 166 15.20 0.77 -7.29
C THR A 166 14.47 0.95 -5.97
N ILE A 167 13.43 0.16 -5.76
CA ILE A 167 12.56 0.24 -4.58
C ILE A 167 12.60 -1.10 -3.85
N LEU A 168 13.06 -1.07 -2.61
CA LEU A 168 13.07 -2.20 -1.70
C LEU A 168 11.83 -2.16 -0.81
N ASN A 169 10.93 -3.12 -1.03
CA ASN A 169 9.74 -3.35 -0.22
C ASN A 169 10.04 -4.39 0.86
N ILE A 170 9.81 -4.03 2.13
CA ILE A 170 10.19 -4.84 3.30
C ILE A 170 8.98 -5.10 4.22
N HIS A 171 8.91 -6.30 4.76
CA HIS A 171 8.03 -6.67 5.87
C HIS A 171 8.77 -7.50 6.91
N TYR A 172 8.97 -6.94 8.11
CA TYR A 172 9.51 -7.68 9.25
C TYR A 172 8.41 -8.50 9.93
N THR A 173 8.49 -9.83 9.81
CA THR A 173 7.47 -10.76 10.32
C THR A 173 7.68 -11.11 11.80
N LYS A 174 8.92 -11.02 12.30
CA LYS A 174 9.30 -11.33 13.68
C LYS A 174 10.41 -10.41 14.16
N GLU A 175 10.55 -10.31 15.48
CA GLU A 175 11.76 -9.73 16.08
C GLU A 175 12.97 -10.60 15.71
N GLY A 176 14.08 -9.98 15.33
CA GLY A 176 15.29 -10.72 14.97
C GLY A 176 16.48 -9.82 14.68
N LYS A 177 17.65 -10.44 14.49
CA LYS A 177 18.90 -9.71 14.26
C LYS A 177 18.90 -9.09 12.87
N ILE A 178 18.88 -7.76 12.80
CA ILE A 178 18.81 -7.01 11.53
C ILE A 178 20.20 -6.70 10.93
N GLN A 179 21.30 -6.99 11.64
CA GLN A 179 22.64 -6.52 11.27
C GLN A 179 23.15 -7.05 9.92
N GLU A 180 22.86 -8.31 9.59
CA GLU A 180 23.24 -8.89 8.29
C GLU A 180 22.43 -8.26 7.16
N TYR A 181 21.14 -8.02 7.40
CA TYR A 181 20.27 -7.37 6.45
C TYR A 181 20.62 -5.88 6.24
N ILE A 182 21.04 -5.15 7.28
CA ILE A 182 21.56 -3.78 7.14
C ILE A 182 22.80 -3.79 6.25
N LYS A 183 23.73 -4.72 6.45
CA LYS A 183 24.91 -4.85 5.58
C LYS A 183 24.51 -5.15 4.13
N LEU A 184 23.51 -6.01 3.93
CA LEU A 184 22.97 -6.29 2.60
C LEU A 184 22.40 -5.03 1.94
N ILE A 185 21.56 -4.27 2.65
CA ILE A 185 21.01 -2.99 2.19
C ILE A 185 22.14 -2.01 1.85
N GLN A 186 23.13 -1.87 2.73
CA GLN A 186 24.26 -0.95 2.54
C GLN A 186 25.13 -1.32 1.33
N ASN A 187 25.25 -2.61 1.02
CA ASN A 187 25.96 -3.08 -0.17
C ASN A 187 25.13 -2.88 -1.45
N MET A 188 23.83 -3.16 -1.40
CA MET A 188 22.94 -3.05 -2.55
C MET A 188 22.59 -1.61 -2.91
N LYS A 189 22.54 -0.72 -1.90
CA LYS A 189 22.19 0.70 -2.00
C LYS A 189 20.93 0.96 -2.86
N PRO A 190 19.77 0.37 -2.50
CA PRO A 190 18.52 0.74 -3.18
C PRO A 190 18.29 2.25 -3.07
N ASP A 191 17.60 2.83 -4.05
CA ASP A 191 17.28 4.25 -4.04
C ASP A 191 16.24 4.55 -2.94
N ILE A 192 15.26 3.66 -2.79
CA ILE A 192 14.16 3.79 -1.85
C ILE A 192 13.97 2.50 -1.09
N ILE A 193 13.74 2.61 0.21
CA ILE A 193 13.32 1.50 1.08
C ILE A 193 12.02 1.89 1.72
N LEU A 194 11.06 0.98 1.77
CA LEU A 194 9.77 1.24 2.41
C LEU A 194 9.17 -0.06 2.93
N GLY A 195 8.17 0.06 3.79
CA GLY A 195 7.48 -1.11 4.31
C GLY A 195 7.09 -1.01 5.77
N ASP A 196 6.87 -2.19 6.33
CA ASP A 196 6.46 -2.40 7.71
C ASP A 196 7.68 -2.78 8.58
N PHE A 197 8.02 -1.88 9.50
CA PHE A 197 9.13 -2.01 10.43
C PHE A 197 8.65 -2.21 11.88
N THR A 198 7.39 -2.60 12.08
CA THR A 198 6.75 -2.74 13.40
C THR A 198 7.52 -3.65 14.36
N LYS A 199 8.15 -4.71 13.85
CA LYS A 199 8.91 -5.69 14.66
C LYS A 199 10.34 -5.27 14.99
N LEU A 200 10.70 -4.02 14.70
CA LEU A 200 12.02 -3.47 14.99
C LEU A 200 11.94 -2.37 16.03
N GLN A 201 12.97 -2.30 16.86
CA GLN A 201 13.15 -1.16 17.74
C GLN A 201 13.63 0.03 16.92
N ASP A 202 13.16 1.25 17.24
CA ASP A 202 13.52 2.45 16.45
C ASP A 202 15.04 2.69 16.39
N THR A 203 15.79 2.26 17.41
CA THR A 203 17.26 2.36 17.48
C THR A 203 17.99 1.37 16.58
N GLU A 204 17.31 0.34 16.06
CA GLU A 204 17.92 -0.71 15.24
C GLU A 204 17.97 -0.34 13.75
N LEU A 205 17.30 0.74 13.33
CA LEU A 205 17.11 1.14 11.93
C LEU A 205 17.92 2.39 11.53
N GLU A 206 19.13 2.52 12.05
CA GLU A 206 20.05 3.55 11.58
C GLU A 206 20.77 3.08 10.31
N LEU A 207 20.37 3.66 9.17
CA LEU A 207 20.95 3.41 7.86
C LEU A 207 21.77 4.62 7.43
N GLU A 208 23.10 4.53 7.50
CA GLU A 208 24.03 5.66 7.30
C GLU A 208 23.80 6.49 6.02
N ASP A 209 23.45 5.83 4.91
CA ASP A 209 23.26 6.46 3.59
C ASP A 209 21.81 6.87 3.30
N PHE A 210 20.90 6.72 4.26
CA PHE A 210 19.47 6.91 4.06
C PHE A 210 18.88 7.97 5.01
N THR A 211 17.87 8.66 4.51
CA THR A 211 17.07 9.62 5.28
C THR A 211 15.68 9.03 5.50
N ARG A 212 15.30 8.88 6.78
CA ARG A 212 13.96 8.46 7.19
C ARG A 212 12.97 9.60 6.98
N ILE A 213 11.86 9.36 6.28
CA ILE A 213 10.84 10.37 6.01
C ILE A 213 10.08 10.72 7.29
N PHE A 214 9.66 9.73 8.07
CA PHE A 214 8.99 9.95 9.35
C PHE A 214 10.00 9.80 10.49
N SER A 215 10.70 10.89 10.81
CA SER A 215 11.82 10.93 11.78
C SER A 215 11.41 10.79 13.25
N LYS A 216 10.16 11.16 13.59
CA LYS A 216 9.58 10.90 14.92
C LYS A 216 8.83 9.57 14.91
N PRO A 217 8.74 8.86 16.05
CA PRO A 217 7.90 7.68 16.17
C PRO A 217 6.48 8.01 15.70
N THR A 218 6.11 7.47 14.54
CA THR A 218 4.84 7.74 13.89
C THR A 218 4.07 6.44 13.84
N PHE A 219 3.03 6.35 14.66
CA PHE A 219 2.18 5.16 14.68
C PHE A 219 1.21 5.18 13.51
N THR A 220 1.22 4.10 12.76
CA THR A 220 0.46 3.93 11.52
C THR A 220 -0.73 3.01 11.72
N ASN A 221 -1.35 3.03 12.89
CA ASN A 221 -2.58 2.27 13.14
C ASN A 221 -3.80 2.92 12.47
N SER A 222 -4.60 2.12 11.77
CA SER A 222 -5.90 2.54 11.21
C SER A 222 -7.00 2.63 12.28
N ILE A 223 -6.90 1.79 13.31
CA ILE A 223 -7.73 1.83 14.52
C ILE A 223 -6.86 2.22 15.71
N ASN A 224 -7.34 3.14 16.53
CA ASN A 224 -6.68 3.47 17.78
C ASN A 224 -6.62 2.24 18.71
N SER A 225 -5.41 1.72 18.94
CA SER A 225 -5.13 0.58 19.81
C SER A 225 -3.95 0.91 20.70
N ASN A 226 -4.10 0.66 22.00
CA ASN A 226 -3.01 0.80 22.97
C ASN A 226 -2.16 -0.47 23.09
N VAL A 227 -2.55 -1.56 22.40
CA VAL A 227 -1.93 -2.88 22.56
C VAL A 227 -0.87 -3.13 21.48
N VAL A 228 -1.20 -2.77 20.24
CA VAL A 228 -0.31 -2.96 19.08
C VAL A 228 -0.08 -1.60 18.45
N GLN A 229 1.17 -1.27 18.18
CA GLN A 229 1.57 -0.03 17.53
C GLN A 229 2.31 -0.36 16.25
N PHE A 230 1.73 -0.01 15.11
CA PHE A 230 2.37 -0.23 13.82
C PHE A 230 3.33 0.89 13.48
N ARG A 231 4.45 0.55 12.83
CA ARG A 231 5.54 1.46 12.51
C ARG A 231 5.99 1.25 11.07
N ASP A 232 5.21 1.78 10.14
CA ASP A 232 5.60 1.81 8.74
C ASP A 232 6.56 2.99 8.48
N ASN A 233 7.45 2.86 7.48
CA ASN A 233 8.29 3.99 7.07
C ASN A 233 8.71 3.97 5.60
N ILE A 234 9.28 5.10 5.17
CA ILE A 234 9.96 5.28 3.90
C ILE A 234 11.33 5.88 4.19
N PHE A 235 12.37 5.30 3.60
CA PHE A 235 13.74 5.76 3.66
C PHE A 235 14.21 6.07 2.24
N LEU A 236 14.77 7.26 2.05
CA LEU A 236 15.34 7.68 0.78
C LEU A 236 16.85 7.64 0.88
N ASN A 237 17.51 7.03 -0.09
CA ASN A 237 18.95 7.15 -0.23
C ASN A 237 19.33 8.62 -0.45
N LYS A 238 20.43 9.08 0.15
CA LYS A 238 20.93 10.45 -0.02
C LYS A 238 21.10 10.85 -1.49
N CYS A 239 21.35 9.90 -2.39
CA CYS A 239 21.45 10.18 -3.83
C CYS A 239 20.12 10.63 -4.46
N VAL A 240 18.97 10.14 -3.98
CA VAL A 240 17.64 10.50 -4.49
C VAL A 240 16.90 11.48 -3.59
N LEU A 241 17.48 11.88 -2.46
CA LEU A 241 16.85 12.82 -1.52
C LEU A 241 16.51 14.17 -2.18
N SER A 242 17.30 14.61 -3.16
CA SER A 242 17.03 15.84 -3.93
C SER A 242 15.72 15.78 -4.73
N LYS A 243 15.18 14.57 -4.98
CA LYS A 243 13.88 14.37 -5.63
C LYS A 243 12.71 14.46 -4.63
N TYR A 244 12.96 14.45 -3.33
CA TYR A 244 11.88 14.58 -2.35
C TYR A 244 11.32 16.01 -2.33
N SER A 245 10.01 16.13 -2.54
CA SER A 245 9.31 17.43 -2.51
C SER A 245 9.23 18.07 -1.12
N GLY A 246 9.49 17.30 -0.06
CA GLY A 246 9.21 17.71 1.32
C GLY A 246 7.81 17.33 1.79
N ILE A 247 6.94 16.83 0.89
CA ILE A 247 5.56 16.46 1.19
C ILE A 247 5.46 14.95 1.46
N SER A 248 4.94 14.59 2.63
CA SER A 248 4.64 13.22 3.03
C SER A 248 3.47 13.18 4.02
N GLY A 249 2.86 12.00 4.19
CA GLY A 249 1.71 11.86 5.05
C GLY A 249 1.35 10.44 5.42
N VAL A 250 0.45 10.33 6.41
CA VAL A 250 -0.22 9.08 6.81
C VAL A 250 -1.69 9.22 6.47
N VAL A 251 -2.24 8.29 5.68
CA VAL A 251 -3.67 8.29 5.35
C VAL A 251 -4.43 7.70 6.53
N ARG A 252 -5.35 8.47 7.12
CA ARG A 252 -6.11 8.06 8.32
C ARG A 252 -7.62 8.06 8.15
N GLN A 253 -8.11 8.46 6.99
CA GLN A 253 -9.54 8.57 6.71
C GLN A 253 -9.96 7.59 5.61
N GLY A 254 -11.22 7.15 5.66
CA GLY A 254 -11.76 6.21 4.66
C GLY A 254 -11.09 4.84 4.69
N LEU A 255 -10.49 4.41 5.80
CA LEU A 255 -9.89 3.07 5.88
C LEU A 255 -10.87 1.99 6.35
N GLU A 256 -12.07 2.40 6.77
CA GLU A 256 -13.14 1.54 7.29
C GLU A 256 -14.32 1.44 6.32
N HIS A 257 -15.06 0.33 6.38
CA HIS A 257 -16.31 0.15 5.64
C HIS A 257 -17.29 -0.72 6.42
N LEU A 258 -18.56 -0.36 6.40
CA LEU A 258 -19.63 -1.07 7.11
C LEU A 258 -19.84 -2.52 6.68
N ALA A 259 -19.30 -2.98 5.54
CA ALA A 259 -19.38 -4.36 5.08
C ALA A 259 -18.17 -5.19 5.53
N ILE A 260 -17.20 -4.56 6.20
CA ILE A 260 -16.04 -5.22 6.78
C ILE A 260 -16.36 -5.53 8.25
N PRO A 261 -16.20 -6.78 8.71
CA PRO A 261 -16.37 -7.13 10.12
C PRO A 261 -15.33 -6.45 11.02
N ARG A 262 -15.75 -6.14 12.24
CA ARG A 262 -14.91 -5.61 13.34
C ARG A 262 -15.20 -6.38 14.61
N GLY A 263 -14.65 -7.60 14.69
CA GLY A 263 -15.04 -8.54 15.74
C GLY A 263 -16.54 -8.85 15.66
N TRP A 264 -17.29 -8.47 16.70
CA TRP A 264 -18.76 -8.64 16.76
C TRP A 264 -19.56 -7.46 16.19
N SER A 265 -18.90 -6.39 15.71
CA SER A 265 -19.56 -5.24 15.09
C SER A 265 -19.24 -5.11 13.60
N TRP A 266 -19.93 -4.21 12.91
CA TRP A 266 -19.64 -3.80 11.54
C TRP A 266 -18.69 -2.58 11.52
N GLY A 267 -18.17 -2.22 10.35
CA GLY A 267 -17.32 -1.03 10.22
C GLY A 267 -15.85 -1.30 10.54
N GLY A 268 -15.34 -2.45 10.09
CA GLY A 268 -13.92 -2.80 10.20
C GLY A 268 -13.06 -2.09 9.16
N PRO A 269 -11.74 -2.07 9.37
CA PRO A 269 -10.81 -1.50 8.41
C PRO A 269 -10.37 -2.55 7.39
N ALA A 270 -9.98 -2.10 6.19
CA ALA A 270 -9.37 -3.01 5.21
C ALA A 270 -8.01 -3.55 5.68
N SER A 271 -7.28 -2.78 6.48
CA SER A 271 -6.05 -3.19 7.15
C SER A 271 -5.96 -2.49 8.51
N GLU A 272 -5.27 -3.10 9.48
CA GLU A 272 -4.95 -2.45 10.74
C GLU A 272 -3.84 -1.39 10.61
N HIS A 273 -3.15 -1.37 9.47
CA HIS A 273 -2.17 -0.35 9.09
C HIS A 273 -2.81 0.76 8.26
N CYS A 274 -2.31 1.98 8.46
CA CYS A 274 -2.51 3.13 7.61
C CYS A 274 -1.49 3.11 6.46
N PRO A 275 -1.90 3.44 5.23
CA PRO A 275 -0.95 3.77 4.19
C PRO A 275 -0.11 4.99 4.59
N ILE A 276 1.18 4.93 4.32
CA ILE A 276 2.08 6.08 4.38
C ILE A 276 2.56 6.42 2.98
N TRP A 277 2.87 7.68 2.73
CA TRP A 277 3.32 8.11 1.41
C TRP A 277 4.24 9.31 1.45
N CYS A 278 5.01 9.49 0.37
CA CYS A 278 5.78 10.68 0.09
C CYS A 278 5.65 11.06 -1.39
N GLU A 279 5.93 12.32 -1.70
CA GLU A 279 5.90 12.85 -3.05
C GLU A 279 7.31 13.13 -3.57
N LEU A 280 7.60 12.59 -4.76
CA LEU A 280 8.90 12.68 -5.41
C LEU A 280 8.78 13.34 -6.77
N TYR A 281 9.68 14.27 -7.07
CA TYR A 281 9.90 14.81 -8.41
C TYR A 281 10.43 13.72 -9.35
N VAL A 282 9.96 13.75 -10.59
CA VAL A 282 10.43 12.86 -11.67
C VAL A 282 11.39 13.60 -12.58
#